data_AF-A0A2D5JMD1-F1
#
_entry.id   AF-A0A2D5JMD1-F1
#
_cell.length_a   1.000
_cell.length_b   1.000
_cell.length_c   1.000
_cell.angle_alpha   90.00
_cell.angle_beta   90.00
_cell.angle_gamma   90.00
#
_symmetry.space_group_name_H-M   'P 1'
#
loop_
_entity.id
_entity.type
_entity.pdbx_description
1 polymer ?
#
loop_
_entity_poly.entity_id
_entity_poly.type
_entity_poly.pdbx_seq_one_letter_code
_entity_poly.pdbx_strand_id
1 'polypeptide(L)' 'MYGDLIHTEHRIETVSEYYFDAALKLVTEMKNLTDNRTKLYTYSLKQFETTYKDSRVNKCFSKIGL' A
#
# COMPACT_ATOMS: atom_id res chain seq x y z
N MET A 1 12.06 -8.90 -1.56
CA MET A 1 10.69 -8.86 -2.11
C MET A 1 9.83 -8.13 -1.07
N TYR A 2 8.95 -7.20 -1.45
CA TYR A 2 8.31 -6.23 -0.52
C TYR A 2 7.26 -6.84 0.44
N GLY A 3 7.26 -8.15 0.64
CA GLY A 3 6.20 -8.91 1.32
C GLY A 3 5.11 -9.38 0.36
N ASP A 4 3.94 -9.67 0.91
CA ASP A 4 2.78 -10.18 0.16
C ASP A 4 1.96 -9.03 -0.42
N LEU A 5 1.54 -9.14 -1.69
CA LEU A 5 0.60 -8.19 -2.31
C LEU A 5 -0.78 -8.37 -1.68
N ILE A 6 -1.31 -7.30 -1.11
CA ILE A 6 -2.59 -7.34 -0.37
C ILE A 6 -3.67 -6.45 -1.00
N HIS A 7 -3.27 -5.46 -1.80
CA HIS A 7 -4.22 -4.63 -2.51
C HIS A 7 -3.59 -3.97 -3.74
N THR A 8 -4.38 -3.83 -4.81
CA THR A 8 -4.05 -3.03 -5.97
C THR A 8 -5.15 -2.01 -6.18
N GLU A 9 -4.81 -0.72 -6.11
CA GLU A 9 -5.71 0.39 -6.39
C GLU A 9 -5.46 0.90 -7.82
N HIS A 10 -6.51 0.82 -8.64
CA HIS A 10 -6.51 1.38 -9.99
C HIS A 10 -7.16 2.77 -9.96
N ARG A 11 -6.40 3.79 -10.36
CA ARG A 11 -6.92 5.13 -10.70
C ARG A 11 -6.71 5.38 -12.19
N ILE A 12 -7.36 6.43 -12.70
CA ILE A 12 -7.39 6.77 -14.13
C ILE A 12 -5.99 6.77 -14.77
N GLU A 13 -5.00 7.31 -14.06
CA GLU A 13 -3.63 7.51 -14.57
C GLU A 13 -2.56 6.82 -13.73
N THR A 14 -2.94 6.11 -12.66
CA THR A 14 -1.95 5.50 -11.75
C THR A 14 -2.44 4.18 -11.22
N VAL A 15 -1.51 3.23 -11.05
CA VAL A 15 -1.75 1.97 -10.33
C VAL A 15 -0.89 1.98 -9.08
N SER A 16 -1.51 1.86 -7.91
CA SER A 16 -0.80 1.69 -6.64
C SER A 16 -0.96 0.25 -6.15
N GLU A 17 0.15 -0.43 -5.97
CA GLU A 17 0.20 -1.76 -5.35
C GLU A 17 0.66 -1.64 -3.91
N TYR A 18 -0.02 -2.31 -3.00
CA TYR A 18 0.27 -2.29 -1.58
C TYR A 18 0.71 -3.68 -1.13
N TYR A 19 1.92 -3.74 -0.58
CA TYR A 19 2.54 -4.95 -0.09
C TYR A 19 2.70 -4.88 1.43
N PHE A 20 2.55 -6.01 2.11
CA PHE A 20 2.76 -6.11 3.54
C PHE A 20 3.86 -7.11 3.87
N ASP A 21 4.89 -6.64 4.58
CA ASP A 21 5.94 -7.46 5.15
C ASP A 21 5.56 -7.81 6.60
N ALA A 22 5.14 -9.05 6.85
CA ALA A 22 4.74 -9.51 8.17
C ALA A 22 5.91 -9.64 9.16
N ALA A 23 7.14 -9.88 8.68
CA ALA A 23 8.31 -10.00 9.52
C ALA A 23 8.75 -8.63 10.05
N LEU A 24 8.72 -7.61 9.19
CA LEU A 24 9.10 -6.24 9.52
C LEU A 24 7.93 -5.38 10.00
N LYS A 25 6.68 -5.85 9.81
CA LYS A 25 5.43 -5.11 10.05
C LYS A 25 5.39 -3.78 9.29
N LEU A 26 5.80 -3.82 8.03
CA LEU A 26 5.87 -2.65 7.15
C LEU A 26 4.91 -2.80 5.98
N VAL A 27 4.37 -1.66 5.54
CA VAL A 27 3.58 -1.54 4.33
C VAL A 27 4.41 -0.82 3.28
N THR A 28 4.53 -1.42 2.09
CA THR A 28 5.14 -0.77 0.94
C THR A 28 4.08 -0.45 -0.11
N GLU A 29 3.94 0.82 -0.47
CA GLU A 29 3.19 1.24 -1.64
C GLU A 29 4.14 1.42 -2.83
N MET A 30 3.86 0.70 -3.90
CA MET A 30 4.48 0.89 -5.21
C MET A 30 3.49 1.61 -6.12
N LYS A 31 3.74 2.89 -6.39
CA LYS A 31 2.87 3.74 -7.21
C LYS A 31 3.47 3.91 -8.60
N ASN A 32 2.83 3.30 -9.59
CA ASN A 32 3.13 3.46 -11.00
C ASN A 32 2.42 4.69 -11.56
N LEU A 33 3.20 5.64 -12.05
CA LEU A 33 2.75 6.89 -12.65
C LEU A 33 2.73 6.78 -14.18
N THR A 34 1.96 7.64 -14.84
CA THR A 34 1.79 7.74 -16.30
C THR A 34 3.09 7.83 -17.09
N ASP A 35 4.15 8.43 -16.53
CA ASP A 35 5.45 8.57 -17.19
C ASP A 35 6.37 7.34 -17.04
N ASN A 36 5.81 6.15 -16.79
CA ASN A 36 6.55 4.93 -16.41
C ASN A 36 7.46 5.13 -15.18
N ARG A 37 7.15 6.13 -14.34
CA ARG A 37 7.87 6.39 -13.10
C ARG A 37 7.20 5.62 -11.98
N THR A 38 7.98 4.80 -11.29
CA THR A 38 7.53 4.14 -10.07
C THR A 38 8.02 4.93 -8.86
N LYS A 39 7.10 5.28 -7.95
CA LYS A 39 7.45 5.80 -6.62
C LYS A 39 7.20 4.72 -5.59
N LEU A 40 8.16 4.55 -4.68
CA LEU A 40 8.06 3.64 -3.56
C LEU A 40 7.90 4.42 -2.28
N TYR A 41 6.94 4.03 -1.47
CA TYR A 41 6.72 4.56 -0.15
C TYR A 41 6.67 3.40 0.84
N THR A 42 7.38 3.55 1.96
CA THR A 42 7.38 2.55 3.03
C THR A 42 6.84 3.19 4.30
N TYR A 43 5.91 2.50 4.94
CA TYR A 43 5.19 2.96 6.12
C TYR A 43 5.26 1.90 7.20
N SER A 44 5.34 2.32 8.47
CA SER A 44 4.84 1.49 9.57
C SER A 44 3.31 1.38 9.47
N LEU A 45 2.72 0.31 10.04
CA LEU A 45 1.26 0.13 10.09
C LEU A 45 0.54 1.38 10.62
N LYS A 46 1.01 1.94 11.74
CA LYS A 46 0.41 3.14 12.34
C LYS A 46 0.47 4.37 11.42
N GLN A 47 1.58 4.57 10.71
CA GLN A 47 1.69 5.65 9.73
C GLN A 47 0.73 5.43 8.58
N PHE A 48 0.65 4.20 8.08
CA PHE A 48 -0.24 3.83 6.99
C PHE A 48 -1.70 4.08 7.34
N GLU A 49 -2.16 3.58 8.48
CA GLU A 49 -3.52 3.80 8.99
C GLU A 49 -3.84 5.29 9.16
N THR A 50 -2.88 6.09 9.60
CA THR A 50 -3.06 7.53 9.77
C THR A 50 -3.13 8.26 8.42
N THR A 51 -2.24 7.94 7.49
CA THR A 51 -2.17 8.55 6.15
C THR A 51 -3.37 8.15 5.30
N TYR A 52 -3.83 6.90 5.41
CA TYR A 52 -4.91 6.32 4.61
C TYR A 52 -6.22 6.13 5.38
N LYS A 53 -6.41 6.80 6.51
CA LYS A 53 -7.54 6.58 7.44
C LYS A 53 -8.91 6.51 6.75
N ASP A 54 -9.15 7.39 5.78
CA ASP A 54 -10.42 7.51 5.05
C ASP A 54 -10.41 6.78 3.69
N SER A 55 -9.29 6.16 3.33
CA SER A 55 -9.14 5.42 2.08
C SER A 55 -9.80 4.04 2.15
N ARG A 56 -10.32 3.58 1.00
CA ARG A 56 -10.79 2.20 0.84
C ARG A 56 -9.68 1.18 1.06
N VAL A 57 -8.44 1.57 0.75
CA VAL A 57 -7.24 0.74 0.96
C VAL A 57 -7.11 0.35 2.42
N ASN A 58 -7.28 1.28 3.36
CA ASN A 58 -7.15 0.99 4.80
C ASN A 58 -8.13 -0.10 5.27
N LYS A 59 -9.34 -0.15 4.70
CA LYS A 59 -10.33 -1.20 4.99
C LYS A 59 -9.90 -2.60 4.53
N CYS A 60 -9.04 -2.69 3.51
CA CYS A 60 -8.50 -3.98 3.05
C CYS A 60 -7.49 -4.54 4.05
N PHE A 61 -6.71 -3.69 4.72
CA PHE A 61 -5.76 -4.12 5.75
C PHE A 61 -6.47 -4.64 6.99
N SER A 62 -7.54 -3.96 7.44
CA SER A 62 -8.36 -4.41 8.58
C SER A 62 -8.99 -5.79 8.38
N LYS A 63 -9.19 -6.24 7.13
CA LYS A 63 -9.74 -7.58 6.83
C LYS A 63 -8.72 -8.70 6.97
N ILE A 64 -7.42 -8.39 6.95
CA ILE A 64 -6.33 -9.36 7.03
C ILE A 64 -5.96 -9.63 8.51
N GLY A 65 -6.69 -9.03 9.46
CA GLY A 65 -6.41 -9.15 10.89
C GLY A 65 -5.24 -8.28 11.35
N LEU A 66 -4.92 -7.23 10.58
CA LEU A 66 -3.98 -6.17 10.91
C LEU A 66 -4.72 -4.91 11.32
#